data_AF-A0A0B5B9J8-F1
#
_entry.id   AF-A0A0B5B9J8-F1
#
_cell.length_a   1.000
_cell.length_b   1.000
_cell.length_c   1.000
_cell.angle_alpha   90.00
_cell.angle_beta   90.00
_cell.angle_gamma   90.00
#
_symmetry.space_group_name_H-M   'P 1'
#
loop_
_entity.id
_entity.type
_entity.pdbx_description
1 polymer ?
#
loop_
_entity_poly.entity_id
_entity_poly.type
_entity_poly.pdbx_seq_one_letter_code
_entity_poly.pdbx_strand_id
1 'polypeptide(L)'
;MESQNVTETTKTLSGLGVIPQGTERKGAVVTVIERKIVTAENIVEISGLVVRELQDRIMPGDIISIICFANAAEQSKGIITIWHNHRKAALTRENGSIFGTWDENRHIVVTAITDDAWTTAGEEIMGKIAYDLHGKEGILSCGEFYRWNCELLLRAGT
;
A
#
# COMPACT_ATOMS: atom_id res chain seq x y z
N MET A 1 11.02 6.00 -61.37
CA MET A 1 10.03 5.45 -60.41
C MET A 1 10.79 4.49 -59.54
N GLU A 2 11.28 4.95 -58.40
CA GLU A 2 12.05 4.14 -57.47
C GLU A 2 11.39 4.23 -56.10
N SER A 3 11.07 3.04 -55.58
CA SER A 3 10.36 2.77 -54.34
C SER A 3 11.23 3.12 -53.13
N GLN A 4 10.68 3.88 -52.18
CA GLN A 4 11.34 4.17 -50.91
C GLN A 4 11.05 3.04 -49.91
N ASN A 5 12.10 2.37 -49.48
CA ASN A 5 12.14 1.49 -48.31
C ASN A 5 12.00 2.33 -47.02
N VAL A 6 11.09 1.91 -46.14
CA VAL A 6 10.93 2.46 -44.79
C VAL A 6 11.87 1.72 -43.85
N THR A 7 12.80 2.44 -43.20
CA THR A 7 13.69 1.91 -42.17
C THR A 7 13.18 2.34 -40.80
N GLU A 8 12.78 1.39 -39.97
CA GLU A 8 12.49 1.57 -38.55
C GLU A 8 13.76 2.01 -37.81
N THR A 9 13.67 3.06 -36.98
CA THR A 9 14.75 3.47 -36.08
C THR A 9 14.27 3.38 -34.64
N THR A 10 14.66 2.31 -33.97
CA THR A 10 14.59 2.14 -32.52
C THR A 10 15.51 3.16 -31.85
N LYS A 11 14.95 4.11 -31.08
CA LYS A 11 15.74 5.06 -30.28
C LYS A 11 15.89 4.57 -28.85
N THR A 12 17.08 4.07 -28.53
CA THR A 12 17.58 3.90 -27.16
C THR A 12 17.99 5.27 -26.61
N LEU A 13 17.33 5.75 -25.55
CA LEU A 13 17.70 6.97 -24.85
C LEU A 13 18.66 6.64 -23.70
N SER A 14 19.96 6.65 -24.00
CA SER A 14 21.02 6.78 -22.99
C SER A 14 21.36 8.26 -22.82
N GLY A 15 20.89 8.87 -21.73
CA GLY A 15 21.20 10.25 -21.36
C GLY A 15 21.24 10.40 -19.85
N LEU A 16 22.36 10.00 -19.23
CA LEU A 16 22.65 10.27 -17.83
C LEU A 16 23.04 11.74 -17.67
N GLY A 17 22.04 12.59 -17.50
CA GLY A 17 22.19 13.90 -16.88
C GLY A 17 22.23 13.74 -15.36
N VAL A 18 23.19 14.40 -14.71
CA VAL A 18 23.31 14.51 -13.26
C VAL A 18 22.02 15.11 -12.70
N ILE A 19 21.27 14.34 -11.89
CA ILE A 19 20.04 14.81 -11.23
C ILE A 19 20.43 15.41 -9.88
N PRO A 20 20.04 16.66 -9.56
CA PRO A 20 20.30 17.28 -8.27
C PRO A 20 19.61 16.49 -7.14
N GLN A 21 20.35 16.26 -6.06
CA GLN A 21 19.81 15.69 -4.82
C GLN A 21 18.82 16.68 -4.20
N GLY A 22 17.57 16.24 -4.05
CA GLY A 22 16.54 16.98 -3.34
C GLY A 22 15.20 16.99 -4.07
N THR A 23 14.50 15.86 -4.08
CA THR A 23 13.03 15.81 -4.23
C THR A 23 12.55 14.50 -3.65
N GLU A 24 11.66 14.56 -2.66
CA GLU A 24 10.94 13.40 -2.13
C GLU A 24 10.38 12.58 -3.29
N ARG A 25 10.90 11.36 -3.46
CA ARG A 25 10.33 10.41 -4.42
C ARG A 25 9.01 9.91 -3.82
N LYS A 26 7.91 10.57 -4.20
CA LYS A 26 6.55 10.17 -3.83
C LYS A 26 6.34 8.68 -4.14
N GLY A 27 5.91 7.92 -3.14
CA GLY A 27 5.46 6.55 -3.35
C GLY A 27 4.30 6.55 -4.35
N ALA A 28 4.35 5.67 -5.34
CA ALA A 28 3.34 5.61 -6.38
C ALA A 28 2.32 4.52 -6.03
N VAL A 29 1.04 4.88 -5.98
CA VAL A 29 -0.04 3.89 -6.08
C VAL A 29 -0.08 3.48 -7.54
N VAL A 30 0.12 2.20 -7.81
CA VAL A 30 0.32 1.67 -9.17
C VAL A 30 -1.02 1.30 -9.81
N THR A 31 -1.96 0.76 -9.01
CA THR A 31 -3.29 0.37 -9.50
C THR A 31 -4.29 0.41 -8.34
N VAL A 32 -5.51 0.93 -8.61
CA VAL A 32 -6.65 0.85 -7.69
C VAL A 32 -7.80 0.17 -8.41
N ILE A 33 -8.32 -0.93 -7.85
CA ILE A 33 -9.68 -1.35 -8.13
C ILE A 33 -10.57 -0.61 -7.15
N GLU A 34 -11.27 0.39 -7.67
CA GLU A 34 -12.21 1.22 -6.93
C GLU A 34 -13.45 0.40 -6.61
N ARG A 35 -13.47 -0.21 -5.41
CA ARG A 35 -14.64 -0.76 -4.71
C ARG A 35 -15.66 -1.50 -5.59
N LYS A 36 -15.45 -2.81 -5.79
CA LYS A 36 -16.36 -3.70 -6.52
C LYS A 36 -17.20 -4.57 -5.57
N ILE A 37 -18.45 -4.82 -5.95
CA ILE A 37 -19.23 -5.92 -5.36
C ILE A 37 -18.77 -7.23 -6.01
N VAL A 38 -18.42 -8.22 -5.19
CA VAL A 38 -18.05 -9.55 -5.64
C VAL A 38 -19.32 -10.29 -6.10
N THR A 39 -19.30 -10.79 -7.32
CA THR A 39 -20.34 -11.63 -7.92
C THR A 39 -19.75 -12.96 -8.32
N ALA A 40 -20.60 -13.95 -8.62
CA ALA A 40 -20.13 -15.24 -9.15
C ALA A 40 -19.32 -15.10 -10.45
N GLU A 41 -19.56 -14.03 -11.22
CA GLU A 41 -18.91 -13.77 -12.51
C GLU A 41 -17.51 -13.16 -12.36
N ASN A 42 -17.32 -12.30 -11.35
CA ASN A 42 -16.06 -11.56 -11.18
C ASN A 42 -15.16 -12.11 -10.05
N ILE A 43 -15.63 -13.08 -9.25
CA ILE A 43 -14.87 -13.61 -8.11
C ILE A 43 -13.52 -14.18 -8.53
N VAL A 44 -13.43 -14.81 -9.70
CA VAL A 44 -12.15 -15.36 -10.22
C VAL A 44 -11.18 -14.23 -10.57
N GLU A 45 -11.65 -13.15 -11.19
CA GLU A 45 -10.85 -11.95 -11.49
C GLU A 45 -10.32 -11.33 -10.18
N ILE A 46 -11.21 -11.09 -9.22
CA ILE A 46 -10.87 -10.46 -7.94
C ILE A 46 -9.90 -11.34 -7.15
N SER A 47 -10.15 -12.65 -7.07
CA SER A 47 -9.26 -13.59 -6.39
C SER A 47 -7.89 -13.69 -7.07
N GLY A 48 -7.81 -13.54 -8.40
CA GLY A 48 -6.54 -13.53 -9.13
C GLY A 48 -5.62 -12.35 -8.79
N LEU A 49 -6.15 -11.30 -8.14
CA LEU A 49 -5.42 -10.09 -7.78
C LEU A 49 -5.02 -10.03 -6.31
N VAL A 50 -5.55 -10.92 -5.48
CA VAL A 50 -5.18 -11.05 -4.06
C VAL A 50 -4.25 -12.24 -3.88
N VAL A 51 -3.43 -12.20 -2.82
CA VAL A 51 -2.56 -13.34 -2.49
C VAL A 51 -3.38 -14.56 -2.06
N ARG A 52 -2.79 -15.73 -2.26
CA ARG A 52 -3.46 -17.03 -2.14
C ARG A 52 -4.14 -17.23 -0.79
N GLU A 53 -3.53 -16.77 0.29
CA GLU A 53 -4.05 -16.87 1.66
C GLU A 53 -5.37 -16.12 1.86
N LEU A 54 -5.71 -15.20 0.96
CA LEU A 54 -6.93 -14.39 1.01
C LEU A 54 -8.02 -14.90 0.06
N GLN A 55 -7.66 -15.69 -0.96
CA GLN A 55 -8.56 -16.08 -2.04
C GLN A 55 -9.76 -16.89 -1.52
N ASP A 56 -9.52 -17.84 -0.63
CA ASP A 56 -10.57 -18.72 -0.07
C ASP A 56 -11.54 -17.98 0.89
N ARG A 57 -11.26 -16.72 1.21
CA ARG A 57 -12.05 -15.92 2.16
C ARG A 57 -13.01 -14.95 1.47
N ILE A 58 -12.84 -14.72 0.17
CA ILE A 58 -13.67 -13.82 -0.63
C ILE A 58 -14.92 -14.58 -1.07
N MET A 59 -16.09 -13.98 -0.85
CA MET A 59 -17.39 -14.57 -1.18
C MET A 59 -18.23 -13.63 -2.04
N PRO A 60 -19.14 -14.16 -2.89
CA PRO A 60 -20.14 -13.33 -3.56
C PRO A 60 -20.95 -12.53 -2.54
N GLY A 61 -21.16 -11.24 -2.83
CA GLY A 61 -21.79 -10.27 -1.93
C GLY A 61 -20.79 -9.41 -1.13
N ASP A 62 -19.50 -9.77 -1.10
CA ASP A 62 -18.48 -8.92 -0.49
C ASP A 62 -18.29 -7.62 -1.28
N ILE A 63 -17.90 -6.54 -0.59
CA ILE A 63 -17.57 -5.27 -1.23
C ILE A 63 -16.07 -5.03 -1.05
N ILE A 64 -15.30 -5.18 -2.13
CA ILE A 64 -13.84 -5.24 -2.09
C ILE A 64 -13.20 -4.10 -2.87
N SER A 65 -12.22 -3.43 -2.25
CA SER A 65 -11.21 -2.63 -2.96
C SER A 65 -9.86 -3.34 -2.91
N ILE A 66 -9.10 -3.23 -4.00
CA ILE A 66 -7.72 -3.74 -4.10
C ILE A 66 -6.82 -2.59 -4.50
N ILE A 67 -5.77 -2.35 -3.73
CA ILE A 67 -4.82 -1.26 -3.94
C ILE A 67 -3.43 -1.86 -4.06
N CYS A 68 -2.84 -1.77 -5.24
CA CYS A 68 -1.46 -2.14 -5.49
C CYS A 68 -0.58 -0.89 -5.34
N PHE A 69 0.38 -0.93 -4.41
CA PHE A 69 1.31 0.17 -4.20
C PHE A 69 2.75 -0.27 -4.49
N ALA A 70 3.55 0.67 -4.99
CA ALA A 70 4.99 0.53 -5.11
C ALA A 70 5.65 1.85 -4.72
N ASN A 71 6.38 1.84 -3.61
CA ASN A 71 7.19 2.94 -3.14
C ASN A 71 8.66 2.69 -3.47
N ALA A 72 9.12 3.30 -4.55
CA ALA A 72 10.52 3.21 -4.99
C ALA A 72 11.51 3.83 -3.99
N ALA A 73 11.09 4.80 -3.17
CA ALA A 73 11.97 5.43 -2.18
C ALA A 73 12.31 4.50 -1.02
N GLU A 74 11.31 3.72 -0.59
CA GLU A 74 11.43 2.78 0.54
C GLU A 74 11.65 1.34 0.08
N GLN A 75 11.81 1.12 -1.24
CA GLN A 75 11.89 -0.20 -1.89
C GLN A 75 10.76 -1.14 -1.46
N SER A 76 9.59 -0.59 -1.15
CA SER A 76 8.45 -1.36 -0.67
C SER A 76 7.38 -1.44 -1.75
N LYS A 77 6.71 -2.59 -1.83
CA LYS A 77 5.55 -2.80 -2.68
C LYS A 77 4.62 -3.78 -1.99
N GLY A 78 3.35 -3.74 -2.38
CA GLY A 78 2.37 -4.65 -1.80
C GLY A 78 0.98 -4.43 -2.33
N ILE A 79 0.07 -5.20 -1.75
CA ILE A 79 -1.34 -5.21 -2.12
C ILE A 79 -2.15 -5.03 -0.83
N ILE A 80 -3.05 -4.06 -0.82
CA ILE A 80 -4.04 -3.89 0.24
C ILE A 80 -5.39 -4.35 -0.30
N THR A 81 -5.99 -5.34 0.37
CA THR A 81 -7.35 -5.82 0.12
C THR A 81 -8.24 -5.31 1.22
N ILE A 82 -9.31 -4.60 0.88
CA ILE A 82 -10.26 -3.99 1.83
C ILE A 82 -11.63 -4.62 1.63
N TRP A 83 -12.19 -5.26 2.67
CA TRP A 83 -13.57 -5.75 2.70
C TRP A 83 -14.45 -4.75 3.44
N HIS A 84 -15.08 -3.83 2.70
CA HIS A 84 -15.80 -2.70 3.28
C HIS A 84 -16.98 -3.11 4.16
N ASN A 85 -17.78 -4.09 3.71
CA ASN A 85 -18.95 -4.60 4.45
C ASN A 85 -18.56 -5.36 5.73
N HIS A 86 -17.33 -5.88 5.82
CA HIS A 86 -16.82 -6.58 7.00
C HIS A 86 -15.93 -5.72 7.90
N ARG A 87 -15.62 -4.48 7.47
CA ARG A 87 -14.61 -3.60 8.09
C ARG A 87 -13.26 -4.29 8.31
N LYS A 88 -12.87 -5.16 7.39
CA LYS A 88 -11.60 -5.90 7.44
C LYS A 88 -10.69 -5.43 6.34
N ALA A 89 -9.39 -5.53 6.57
CA ALA A 89 -8.40 -5.35 5.53
C ALA A 89 -7.23 -6.30 5.74
N ALA A 90 -6.53 -6.59 4.64
CA ALA A 90 -5.27 -7.30 4.64
C ALA A 90 -4.27 -6.51 3.79
N LEU A 91 -3.04 -6.40 4.30
CA LEU A 91 -1.91 -5.81 3.62
C LEU A 91 -0.90 -6.92 3.36
N THR A 92 -0.62 -7.21 2.10
CA THR A 92 0.38 -8.21 1.71
C THR A 92 1.66 -7.56 1.21
N ARG A 93 2.79 -8.03 1.71
CA ARG A 93 4.15 -7.63 1.36
C ARG A 93 5.01 -8.86 1.06
N GLU A 94 6.25 -8.64 0.62
CA GLU A 94 7.20 -9.73 0.34
C GLU A 94 7.48 -10.63 1.57
N ASN A 95 7.39 -10.09 2.78
CA ASN A 95 7.66 -10.80 4.03
C ASN A 95 6.41 -11.40 4.72
N GLY A 96 5.23 -11.31 4.08
CA GLY A 96 3.99 -11.90 4.58
C GLY A 96 2.79 -10.95 4.54
N SER A 97 1.71 -11.40 5.18
CA SER A 97 0.41 -10.72 5.19
C SER A 97 0.04 -10.23 6.58
N ILE A 98 -0.34 -8.97 6.67
CA ILE A 98 -0.82 -8.30 7.88
C ILE A 98 -2.33 -8.18 7.78
N PHE A 99 -3.03 -8.52 8.86
CA PHE A 99 -4.48 -8.47 8.93
C PHE A 99 -4.93 -7.41 9.94
N GLY A 100 -5.99 -6.70 9.62
CA GLY A 100 -6.50 -5.65 10.48
C GLY A 100 -7.96 -5.29 10.22
N THR A 101 -8.43 -4.33 11.02
CA THR A 101 -9.69 -3.63 10.81
C THR A 101 -9.45 -2.48 9.85
N TRP A 102 -10.36 -2.29 8.89
CA TRP A 102 -10.34 -1.12 8.03
C TRP A 102 -11.00 0.07 8.72
N ASP A 103 -10.28 1.18 8.84
CA ASP A 103 -10.82 2.48 9.25
C ASP A 103 -10.99 3.36 8.01
N GLU A 104 -12.24 3.45 7.53
CA GLU A 104 -12.61 4.20 6.33
C GLU A 104 -12.31 5.70 6.47
N ASN A 105 -12.46 6.29 7.66
CA ASN A 105 -12.29 7.74 7.84
C ASN A 105 -10.82 8.15 7.69
N ARG A 106 -9.92 7.31 8.19
CA ARG A 106 -8.47 7.56 8.19
C ARG A 106 -7.75 6.90 7.03
N HIS A 107 -8.43 6.02 6.31
CA HIS A 107 -7.88 5.19 5.24
C HIS A 107 -6.67 4.35 5.70
N ILE A 108 -6.82 3.68 6.86
CA ILE A 108 -5.76 2.85 7.46
C ILE A 108 -6.25 1.44 7.80
N VAL A 109 -5.32 0.50 7.76
CA VAL A 109 -5.46 -0.87 8.27
C VAL A 109 -4.94 -0.90 9.71
N VAL A 110 -5.83 -1.05 10.69
CA VAL A 110 -5.50 -1.08 12.11
C VAL A 110 -5.32 -2.53 12.57
N THR A 111 -4.13 -2.88 13.04
CA THR A 111 -3.87 -4.23 13.56
C THR A 111 -4.36 -4.41 14.99
N ALA A 112 -4.30 -5.63 15.51
CA ALA A 112 -4.54 -5.91 16.93
C ALA A 112 -3.31 -5.66 17.81
N ILE A 113 -2.14 -5.40 17.20
CA ILE A 113 -0.86 -5.23 17.89
C ILE A 113 -0.78 -3.80 18.42
N THR A 114 -0.33 -3.65 19.67
CA THR A 114 -0.07 -2.36 20.30
C THR A 114 1.42 -2.16 20.46
N ASP A 115 1.88 -0.92 20.34
CA ASP A 115 3.27 -0.53 20.56
C ASP A 115 3.34 0.89 21.17
N ASP A 116 4.51 1.23 21.69
CA ASP A 116 4.88 2.55 22.19
C ASP A 116 5.84 3.27 21.22
N ALA A 117 5.76 4.60 21.17
CA ALA A 117 6.65 5.46 20.39
C ALA A 117 6.83 6.82 21.05
N TRP A 118 7.74 7.61 20.48
CA TRP A 118 7.89 9.02 20.83
C TRP A 118 7.63 9.89 19.61
N THR A 119 6.85 10.96 19.81
CA THR A 119 6.70 12.01 18.81
C THR A 119 8.02 12.72 18.58
N THR A 120 8.15 13.44 17.47
CA THR A 120 9.32 14.30 17.21
C THR A 120 9.50 15.42 18.23
N ALA A 121 8.43 15.76 18.98
CA ALA A 121 8.48 16.69 20.11
C ALA A 121 8.94 16.02 21.43
N GLY A 122 9.14 14.70 21.44
CA GLY A 122 9.59 13.93 22.61
C GLY A 122 8.46 13.41 23.50
N GLU A 123 7.20 13.49 23.06
CA GLU A 123 6.04 13.00 23.81
C GLU A 123 5.88 11.49 23.60
N GLU A 124 5.71 10.73 24.69
CA GLU A 124 5.43 9.31 24.61
C GLU A 124 3.98 9.07 24.15
N ILE A 125 3.81 8.16 23.20
CA ILE A 125 2.51 7.71 22.72
C ILE A 125 2.41 6.20 22.78
N MET A 126 1.22 5.69 23.09
CA MET A 126 0.90 4.27 23.05
C MET A 126 -0.36 4.07 22.22
N GLY A 127 -0.36 3.09 21.32
CA GLY A 127 -1.50 2.86 20.45
C GLY A 127 -1.38 1.57 19.65
N LYS A 128 -2.28 1.40 18.68
CA LYS A 128 -2.28 0.24 17.79
C LYS A 128 -1.39 0.49 16.58
N ILE A 129 -0.63 -0.52 16.16
CA ILE A 129 0.08 -0.45 14.88
C ILE A 129 -0.95 -0.38 13.76
N ALA A 130 -0.78 0.59 12.87
CA ALA A 130 -1.64 0.77 11.69
C ALA A 130 -0.82 1.08 10.43
N TYR A 131 -1.43 0.83 9.27
CA TYR A 131 -0.81 0.99 7.97
C TYR A 131 -1.69 1.82 7.04
N ASP A 132 -1.13 2.82 6.36
CA ASP A 132 -1.87 3.60 5.37
C ASP A 132 -1.96 2.91 3.99
N LEU A 133 -2.63 3.57 3.04
CA LEU A 133 -2.81 3.08 1.66
C LEU A 133 -1.52 2.89 0.85
N HIS A 134 -0.41 3.43 1.34
CA HIS A 134 0.91 3.26 0.73
C HIS A 134 1.73 2.19 1.45
N GLY A 135 1.13 1.49 2.42
CA GLY A 135 1.84 0.55 3.27
C GLY A 135 2.81 1.25 4.22
N LYS A 136 2.63 2.53 4.57
CA LYS A 136 3.45 3.14 5.60
C LYS A 136 2.92 2.79 6.98
N GLU A 137 3.81 2.33 7.84
CA GLU A 137 3.49 1.94 9.21
C GLU A 137 3.45 3.18 10.12
N GLY A 138 2.65 3.09 11.17
CA GLY A 138 2.58 4.09 12.22
C GLY A 138 1.78 3.59 13.43
N ILE A 139 1.48 4.51 14.36
CA ILE A 139 0.66 4.26 15.53
C ILE A 139 -0.65 5.02 15.42
N LEU A 140 -1.78 4.32 15.59
CA LEU A 140 -3.09 4.92 15.85
C LEU A 140 -3.28 5.05 17.36
N SER A 141 -3.31 6.28 17.87
CA SER A 141 -3.52 6.60 19.28
C SER A 141 -4.49 7.77 19.43
N CYS A 142 -5.40 7.69 20.40
CA CYS A 142 -6.37 8.76 20.70
C CYS A 142 -7.19 9.28 19.49
N GLY A 143 -7.36 8.46 18.45
CA GLY A 143 -8.05 8.85 17.22
C GLY A 143 -7.17 9.54 16.18
N GLU A 144 -5.87 9.66 16.41
CA GLU A 144 -4.89 10.22 15.48
C GLU A 144 -3.90 9.15 15.02
N PHE A 145 -3.52 9.21 13.74
CA PHE A 145 -2.57 8.27 13.14
C PHE A 145 -1.23 8.97 12.91
N TYR A 146 -0.20 8.50 13.60
CA TYR A 146 1.15 9.05 13.57
C TYR A 146 2.08 8.14 12.76
N ARG A 147 2.66 8.64 11.67
CA ARG A 147 3.55 7.87 10.80
C ARG A 147 4.99 7.80 11.33
N TRP A 148 5.58 6.61 11.27
CA TRP A 148 7.01 6.45 11.50
C TRP A 148 7.83 7.27 10.49
N ASN A 149 8.96 7.83 10.95
CA ASN A 149 9.89 8.66 10.16
C ASN A 149 9.35 10.02 9.67
N CYS A 150 8.09 10.36 9.96
CA CYS A 150 7.54 11.69 9.73
C CYS A 150 7.18 12.38 11.04
N GLU A 151 6.51 11.65 11.93
CA GLU A 151 5.92 12.18 13.17
C GLU A 151 6.44 11.45 14.40
N LEU A 152 6.95 10.23 14.21
CA LEU A 152 7.53 9.39 15.26
C LEU A 152 9.01 9.14 15.04
N LEU A 153 9.77 9.10 16.14
CA LEU A 153 11.17 8.69 16.15
C LEU A 153 11.27 7.16 16.15
N LEU A 154 12.16 6.62 15.32
CA LEU A 154 12.51 5.19 15.37
C LEU A 154 13.00 4.84 16.77
N ARG A 155 12.57 3.70 17.30
CA ARG A 155 13.22 3.07 18.46
C ARG A 155 14.72 2.99 18.15
N ALA A 156 15.54 3.76 18.85
CA ALA A 156 16.95 3.44 18.96
C ALA A 156 17.01 2.06 19.60
N GLY A 157 17.41 1.05 18.82
CA GLY A 157 17.34 -0.34 19.23
C GLY A 157 18.02 -0.57 20.58
N THR A 158 17.31 -1.28 21.46
CA THR A 158 17.91 -2.01 22.59
C THR A 158 18.78 -3.14 22.09
#